data_AF-A0A6B1CWJ7-F1
#
_entry.id   AF-A0A6B1CWJ7-F1
#
_cell.length_a   1.000
_cell.length_b   1.000
_cell.length_c   1.000
_cell.angle_alpha   90.00
_cell.angle_beta   90.00
_cell.angle_gamma   90.00
#
_symmetry.space_group_name_H-M   'P 1'
#
loop_
_entity.id
_entity.type
_entity.pdbx_description
1 polymer ?
#
loop_
_entity_poly.entity_id
_entity_poly.type
_entity_poly.pdbx_seq_one_letter_code
_entity_poly.pdbx_strand_id
1 'polypeptide(L)'
;MITMLIDDLDKRVMADTGGRTSQRWATSRRGLRGLDIGRRVRVWQRQDHASAKPQGIWRRTGAMFLAVAAMLVVAVIARAEYDPPIATLVTNMLQSAGSDRSVILCENQDGLYQGFRTGPKQGGYELTDISLDMRDANESRDRTINAGLYHREGYLITKVTDLTRRRLDDFALNAWQAPENTYLEPDADYYFLLNCGAGYADDNVAQFATTYSFGEDLEGREGWSLHNYLGLRSAGGTTWARDPNKTLRIRVKGRPSPHRAYKTEIISTPANGRAYRYGENIDIALTFNTDVY
;
A
#
# COMPACT_ATOMS: atom_id res chain seq x y z
N MET A 1 -7.48 -2.02 23.98
CA MET A 1 -8.87 -1.75 23.55
C MET A 1 -8.77 -1.25 22.11
N ILE A 2 -8.82 -2.16 21.13
CA ILE A 2 -8.75 -1.87 19.68
C ILE A 2 -10.16 -2.12 19.16
N THR A 3 -11.01 -1.12 19.33
CA THR A 3 -12.36 -1.06 18.74
C THR A 3 -12.37 0.22 17.90
N MET A 4 -11.69 0.20 16.77
CA MET A 4 -11.75 1.27 15.77
C MET A 4 -11.02 0.82 14.50
N LEU A 5 -11.59 1.19 13.36
CA LEU A 5 -11.10 1.10 11.98
C LEU A 5 -11.48 -0.06 11.06
N ILE A 6 -12.14 -1.14 11.51
CA ILE A 6 -12.75 -2.10 10.55
C ILE A 6 -14.26 -1.90 10.36
N ASP A 7 -14.98 -1.37 11.37
CA ASP A 7 -16.43 -1.10 11.26
C ASP A 7 -16.79 0.04 10.27
N ASP A 8 -15.83 0.87 9.83
CA ASP A 8 -16.10 2.00 8.91
C ASP A 8 -15.87 1.65 7.42
N LEU A 9 -15.45 0.42 7.11
CA LEU A 9 -15.19 -0.01 5.73
C LEU A 9 -16.45 -0.36 4.94
N ASP A 10 -17.53 -0.77 5.59
CA ASP A 10 -18.78 -1.16 4.90
C ASP A 10 -19.74 0.02 4.63
N LYS A 11 -19.47 1.22 5.17
CA LYS A 11 -20.41 2.36 5.06
C LYS A 11 -20.13 3.35 3.92
N ARG A 12 -19.03 3.22 3.18
CA ARG A 12 -18.62 4.25 2.19
C ARG A 12 -18.90 3.92 0.72
N VAL A 13 -19.56 2.81 0.40
CA VAL A 13 -19.87 2.45 -1.01
C VAL A 13 -21.31 2.80 -1.46
N MET A 14 -22.18 3.27 -0.57
CA MET A 14 -23.55 3.66 -0.96
C MET A 14 -24.03 4.90 -0.19
N ALA A 15 -23.83 6.09 -0.76
CA ALA A 15 -24.73 7.25 -0.65
C ALA A 15 -24.13 8.48 -1.37
N ASP A 16 -24.34 8.55 -2.69
CA ASP A 16 -24.45 9.84 -3.38
C ASP A 16 -25.92 10.24 -3.36
N THR A 17 -26.27 11.26 -2.57
CA THR A 17 -27.41 12.16 -2.83
C THR A 17 -27.31 13.40 -1.95
N GLY A 18 -26.98 14.53 -2.58
CA GLY A 18 -27.68 15.81 -2.43
C GLY A 18 -27.64 16.56 -1.09
N GLY A 19 -27.03 17.75 -1.08
CA GLY A 19 -27.27 18.74 -0.01
C GLY A 19 -26.45 20.02 -0.11
N ARG A 20 -26.92 20.99 -0.92
CA ARG A 20 -26.52 22.41 -0.87
C ARG A 20 -26.88 23.02 0.50
N THR A 21 -26.03 23.90 1.06
CA THR A 21 -26.43 25.24 1.55
C THR A 21 -25.25 26.16 1.95
N SER A 22 -25.17 27.28 1.24
CA SER A 22 -24.89 28.69 1.65
C SER A 22 -23.97 29.09 2.82
N GLN A 23 -22.99 29.93 2.46
CA GLN A 23 -22.59 31.25 3.01
C GLN A 23 -22.77 31.57 4.51
N ARG A 24 -21.70 32.10 5.13
CA ARG A 24 -21.76 33.36 5.88
C ARG A 24 -20.39 34.05 6.03
N TRP A 25 -20.38 35.34 5.73
CA TRP A 25 -19.31 36.30 5.99
C TRP A 25 -19.31 36.70 7.46
N ALA A 26 -18.14 36.88 8.06
CA ALA A 26 -17.98 37.67 9.28
C ALA A 26 -16.65 38.44 9.25
N THR A 27 -16.74 39.73 8.95
CA THR A 27 -15.73 40.73 9.24
C THR A 27 -15.74 41.05 10.73
N SER A 28 -14.58 41.13 11.38
CA SER A 28 -14.41 42.04 12.52
C SER A 28 -13.10 42.82 12.40
N ARG A 29 -13.20 44.09 12.76
CA ARG A 29 -12.18 45.13 12.71
C ARG A 29 -11.57 45.32 14.11
N ARG A 30 -10.35 45.87 14.08
CA ARG A 30 -9.71 46.85 14.99
C ARG A 30 -8.92 46.38 16.21
N GLY A 31 -7.71 46.98 16.28
CA GLY A 31 -6.84 47.16 17.45
C GLY A 31 -5.38 47.32 17.01
N LEU A 32 -4.98 48.37 16.27
CA LEU A 32 -4.38 49.63 16.76
C LEU A 32 -3.27 49.49 17.82
N ARG A 33 -2.00 49.63 17.39
CA ARG A 33 -1.02 50.70 17.75
C ARG A 33 0.42 50.18 17.87
N GLY A 34 1.35 50.95 17.28
CA GLY A 34 2.65 51.19 17.89
C GLY A 34 3.84 51.17 16.93
N LEU A 35 4.39 52.37 16.66
CA LEU A 35 5.83 52.68 16.53
C LEU A 35 6.62 52.04 15.35
N ASP A 36 7.62 52.65 14.74
CA ASP A 36 8.13 54.03 14.65
C ASP A 36 9.15 54.06 13.49
N ILE A 37 9.37 55.25 12.95
CA ILE A 37 10.54 55.78 12.20
C ILE A 37 11.43 54.82 11.37
N GLY A 38 11.50 55.10 10.06
CA GLY A 38 12.53 54.57 9.17
C GLY A 38 12.51 55.14 7.75
N ARG A 39 12.49 56.46 7.61
CA ARG A 39 12.49 57.17 6.32
C ARG A 39 13.85 57.01 5.63
N ARG A 40 14.03 56.01 4.77
CA ARG A 40 15.12 55.97 3.78
C ARG A 40 14.60 56.45 2.43
N VAL A 41 14.87 57.72 2.13
CA VAL A 41 14.80 58.25 0.76
C VAL A 41 15.92 57.59 -0.03
N ARG A 42 15.58 56.63 -0.89
CA ARG A 42 16.51 56.09 -1.88
C ARG A 42 16.37 56.94 -3.14
N VAL A 43 17.34 57.81 -3.37
CA VAL A 43 17.48 58.57 -4.62
C VAL A 43 17.74 57.56 -5.73
N TRP A 44 16.80 57.49 -6.69
CA TRP A 44 17.00 56.73 -7.92
C TRP A 44 17.96 57.51 -8.80
N GLN A 45 19.23 57.13 -8.76
CA GLN A 45 20.20 57.55 -9.77
C GLN A 45 19.94 56.68 -11.01
N ARG A 46 19.35 57.28 -12.04
CA ARG A 46 19.20 56.67 -13.36
C ARG A 46 20.61 56.52 -13.93
N GLN A 47 21.17 55.32 -13.85
CA GLN A 47 22.31 54.93 -14.67
C GLN A 47 21.75 54.57 -16.05
N ASP A 48 21.90 55.47 -17.01
CA ASP A 48 21.67 55.17 -18.41
C ASP A 48 22.70 54.12 -18.83
N HIS A 49 22.25 52.87 -18.89
CA HIS A 49 23.05 51.77 -19.42
C HIS A 49 23.25 52.00 -20.92
N ALA A 50 24.47 52.36 -21.29
CA ALA A 50 24.95 52.26 -22.66
C ALA A 50 24.67 50.84 -23.18
N SER A 51 23.98 50.79 -24.32
CA SER A 51 23.66 49.58 -25.06
C SER A 51 24.96 48.86 -25.47
N ALA A 52 25.39 47.90 -24.65
CA ALA A 52 26.40 46.94 -25.03
C ALA A 52 25.75 45.93 -26.00
N LYS A 53 26.15 46.00 -27.27
CA LYS A 53 25.75 45.01 -28.28
C LYS A 53 26.18 43.61 -27.82
N PRO A 54 25.28 42.61 -27.79
CA PRO A 54 25.62 41.26 -27.40
C PRO A 54 26.39 40.58 -28.54
N GLN A 55 27.72 40.71 -28.52
CA GLN A 55 28.60 39.88 -29.34
C GLN A 55 29.05 38.67 -28.53
N GLY A 56 28.60 37.48 -28.92
CA GLY A 56 29.44 36.28 -28.83
C GLY A 56 29.25 35.29 -27.67
N ILE A 57 28.08 35.19 -27.02
CA ILE A 57 27.84 34.15 -26.00
C ILE A 57 27.32 32.82 -26.60
N TRP A 58 27.09 32.74 -27.91
CA TRP A 58 26.48 31.56 -28.56
C TRP A 58 27.45 30.42 -28.91
N ARG A 59 28.75 30.49 -28.55
CA ARG A 59 29.73 29.45 -28.91
C ARG A 59 30.21 28.56 -27.76
N ARG A 60 29.82 28.82 -26.50
CA ARG A 60 30.22 27.99 -25.34
C ARG A 60 29.09 27.16 -24.73
N THR A 61 27.83 27.42 -25.08
CA THR A 61 26.66 26.65 -24.61
C THR A 61 26.42 25.35 -25.36
N GLY A 62 26.87 25.22 -26.62
CA GLY A 62 26.64 24.02 -27.44
C GLY A 62 27.38 22.76 -26.97
N ALA A 63 28.55 22.90 -26.33
CA ALA A 63 29.37 21.77 -25.92
C ALA A 63 28.90 21.11 -24.60
N MET A 64 28.25 21.87 -23.69
CA MET A 64 27.70 21.30 -22.46
C MET A 64 26.44 20.47 -22.70
N PHE A 65 25.56 20.89 -23.62
CA PHE A 65 24.34 20.13 -23.92
C PHE A 65 24.61 18.76 -24.56
N LEU A 66 25.70 18.63 -25.35
CA LEU A 66 26.08 17.35 -25.97
C LEU A 66 26.71 16.36 -24.96
N ALA A 67 27.46 16.85 -23.97
CA ALA A 67 28.02 15.99 -22.92
C ALA A 67 26.95 15.46 -21.95
N VAL A 68 25.94 16.28 -21.62
CA VAL A 68 24.78 15.85 -20.81
C VAL A 68 23.91 14.86 -21.59
N ALA A 69 23.67 15.10 -22.88
CA ALA A 69 22.93 14.16 -23.73
C ALA A 69 23.66 12.81 -23.90
N ALA A 70 25.00 12.82 -24.06
CA ALA A 70 25.77 11.58 -24.17
C ALA A 70 25.81 10.77 -22.87
N MET A 71 25.88 11.42 -21.69
CA MET A 71 25.76 10.72 -20.40
C MET A 71 24.34 10.18 -20.15
N LEU A 72 23.30 10.85 -20.65
CA LEU A 72 21.92 10.36 -20.62
C LEU A 72 21.70 9.13 -21.52
N VAL A 73 22.36 9.05 -22.69
CA VAL A 73 22.20 7.91 -23.61
C VAL A 73 22.91 6.65 -23.12
N VAL A 74 24.08 6.77 -22.45
CA VAL A 74 24.80 5.60 -21.90
C VAL A 74 24.09 5.01 -20.67
N ALA A 75 23.39 5.82 -19.88
CA ALA A 75 22.60 5.34 -18.74
C ALA A 75 21.33 4.56 -19.15
N VAL A 76 20.85 4.74 -20.38
CA VAL A 76 19.61 4.10 -20.88
C VAL A 76 19.85 2.70 -21.47
N ILE A 77 21.06 2.38 -21.92
CA ILE A 77 21.32 1.17 -22.73
C ILE A 77 21.71 -0.07 -21.89
N ALA A 78 21.98 0.06 -20.59
CA ALA A 78 22.46 -1.06 -19.77
C ALA A 78 21.65 -1.33 -18.48
N ARG A 79 20.37 -0.92 -18.43
CA ARG A 79 19.45 -1.50 -17.43
C ARG A 79 18.90 -2.79 -18.01
N ALA A 80 19.67 -3.88 -17.90
CA ALA A 80 19.05 -5.19 -17.85
C ALA A 80 17.99 -5.11 -16.73
N GLU A 81 16.74 -5.38 -17.07
CA GLU A 81 15.63 -5.34 -16.14
C GLU A 81 15.94 -6.39 -15.05
N TYR A 82 16.44 -5.91 -13.92
CA TYR A 82 16.76 -6.79 -12.80
C TYR A 82 15.44 -7.30 -12.25
N ASP A 83 15.15 -8.56 -12.52
CA ASP A 83 14.00 -9.26 -11.98
C ASP A 83 14.45 -10.20 -10.85
N PRO A 84 14.34 -9.79 -9.58
CA PRO A 84 14.71 -10.66 -8.46
C PRO A 84 13.82 -11.90 -8.45
N PRO A 85 14.38 -13.10 -8.18
CA PRO A 85 13.60 -14.32 -8.18
C PRO A 85 12.50 -14.28 -7.10
N ILE A 86 11.32 -14.79 -7.46
CA ILE A 86 10.20 -14.97 -6.53
C ILE A 86 10.62 -15.98 -5.45
N ALA A 87 10.41 -15.62 -4.18
CA ALA A 87 10.72 -16.44 -3.03
C ALA A 87 9.55 -16.50 -2.05
N THR A 88 9.56 -17.49 -1.16
CA THR A 88 8.72 -17.49 0.03
C THR A 88 9.18 -16.36 0.94
N LEU A 89 8.27 -15.43 1.26
CA LEU A 89 8.53 -14.30 2.14
C LEU A 89 8.22 -14.69 3.58
N VAL A 90 7.09 -15.35 3.82
CA VAL A 90 6.72 -15.92 5.13
C VAL A 90 5.85 -17.15 4.95
N THR A 91 5.98 -18.12 5.85
CA THR A 91 5.20 -19.37 5.84
C THR A 91 5.15 -19.99 7.23
N ASN A 92 4.09 -20.73 7.51
CA ASN A 92 3.99 -21.72 8.59
C ASN A 92 3.41 -23.07 8.08
N MET A 93 3.49 -23.29 6.76
CA MET A 93 3.00 -24.49 6.09
C MET A 93 3.69 -25.78 6.53
N LEU A 94 4.91 -25.76 7.05
CA LEU A 94 5.60 -26.98 7.50
C LEU A 94 5.31 -27.34 8.95
N GLN A 95 4.61 -26.46 9.66
CA GLN A 95 4.22 -26.72 11.04
C GLN A 95 3.16 -27.81 11.11
N SER A 96 3.33 -28.71 12.07
CA SER A 96 2.30 -29.71 12.37
C SER A 96 1.02 -28.99 12.79
N ALA A 97 -0.08 -29.28 12.11
CA ALA A 97 -1.40 -28.76 12.44
C ALA A 97 -1.92 -29.26 13.81
N GLY A 98 -1.22 -30.21 14.47
CA GLY A 98 -1.78 -30.99 15.57
C GLY A 98 -2.93 -31.87 15.07
N SER A 99 -3.71 -32.45 15.99
CA SER A 99 -4.92 -33.23 15.68
C SER A 99 -5.93 -32.39 14.88
N ASP A 100 -6.18 -32.70 13.60
CA ASP A 100 -7.09 -32.03 12.62
C ASP A 100 -7.74 -30.74 13.10
N ARG A 101 -7.06 -29.61 12.85
CA ARG A 101 -7.57 -28.29 13.25
C ARG A 101 -7.87 -27.45 12.03
N SER A 102 -9.16 -27.33 11.75
CA SER A 102 -9.69 -26.39 10.78
C SER A 102 -10.45 -25.25 11.47
N VAL A 103 -10.58 -24.15 10.75
CA VAL A 103 -11.59 -23.13 11.02
C VAL A 103 -12.63 -23.20 9.90
N ILE A 104 -13.90 -23.20 10.31
CA ILE A 104 -15.03 -23.27 9.39
C ILE A 104 -15.52 -21.85 9.11
N LEU A 105 -15.43 -21.45 7.85
CA LEU A 105 -15.93 -20.19 7.32
C LEU A 105 -17.30 -20.41 6.66
N CYS A 106 -18.19 -19.42 6.75
CA CYS A 106 -19.55 -19.37 6.20
C CYS A 106 -20.61 -20.24 6.90
N GLU A 107 -20.27 -20.88 8.02
CA GLU A 107 -21.24 -21.49 8.94
C GLU A 107 -21.51 -20.55 10.12
N ASN A 108 -20.52 -20.44 11.00
CA ASN A 108 -20.57 -19.67 12.25
C ASN A 108 -19.72 -18.40 12.16
N GLN A 109 -18.95 -18.24 11.08
CA GLN A 109 -18.06 -17.13 10.83
C GLN A 109 -18.36 -16.56 9.45
N ASP A 110 -18.48 -15.24 9.33
CA ASP A 110 -18.56 -14.56 8.03
C ASP A 110 -17.22 -13.98 7.60
N GLY A 111 -16.22 -13.96 8.48
CA GLY A 111 -14.91 -13.44 8.14
C GLY A 111 -13.76 -14.11 8.90
N LEU A 112 -12.63 -14.21 8.22
CA LEU A 112 -11.40 -14.79 8.73
C LEU A 112 -10.22 -13.97 8.21
N TYR A 113 -9.26 -13.60 9.06
CA TYR A 113 -8.01 -13.00 8.57
C TYR A 113 -6.77 -13.55 9.26
N GLN A 114 -5.67 -13.59 8.52
CA GLN A 114 -4.33 -13.81 9.04
C GLN A 114 -3.46 -12.58 8.75
N GLY A 115 -2.87 -12.02 9.81
CA GLY A 115 -1.94 -10.90 9.69
C GLY A 115 -0.51 -11.35 9.42
N PHE A 116 0.26 -10.51 8.74
CA PHE A 116 1.70 -10.66 8.58
C PHE A 116 2.37 -9.29 8.47
N ARG A 117 3.66 -9.25 8.81
CA ARG A 117 4.51 -8.06 8.73
C ARG A 117 5.57 -8.26 7.66
N THR A 118 5.78 -7.25 6.83
CA THR A 118 6.82 -7.24 5.80
C THR A 118 8.20 -6.95 6.39
N GLY A 119 9.26 -7.42 5.76
CA GLY A 119 10.63 -7.14 6.19
C GLY A 119 11.11 -5.70 5.91
N PRO A 120 12.34 -5.36 6.31
CA PRO A 120 12.83 -3.97 6.35
C PRO A 120 13.42 -3.44 5.03
N LYS A 121 13.34 -4.18 3.93
CA LYS A 121 13.97 -3.76 2.66
C LYS A 121 13.31 -2.50 2.13
N GLN A 122 14.02 -1.37 2.15
CA GLN A 122 13.50 -0.03 1.85
C GLN A 122 12.75 0.12 0.51
N GLY A 123 13.03 -0.70 -0.49
CA GLY A 123 12.29 -0.71 -1.77
C GLY A 123 10.89 -1.32 -1.67
N GLY A 124 10.52 -1.91 -0.53
CA GLY A 124 9.31 -2.70 -0.37
C GLY A 124 9.36 -4.00 -1.16
N TYR A 125 8.19 -4.57 -1.39
CA TYR A 125 8.04 -5.86 -2.02
C TYR A 125 6.92 -5.84 -3.04
N GLU A 126 7.01 -6.73 -4.00
CA GLU A 126 5.91 -7.11 -4.86
C GLU A 126 5.38 -8.46 -4.39
N LEU A 127 4.10 -8.50 -4.01
CA LEU A 127 3.40 -9.74 -3.70
C LEU A 127 3.10 -10.46 -5.02
N THR A 128 3.40 -11.75 -5.08
CA THR A 128 3.13 -12.57 -6.27
C THR A 128 2.08 -13.63 -6.01
N ASP A 129 2.10 -14.29 -4.85
CA ASP A 129 1.18 -15.38 -4.54
C ASP A 129 0.90 -15.46 -3.04
N ILE A 130 -0.34 -15.81 -2.70
CA ILE A 130 -0.72 -16.25 -1.36
C ILE A 130 -1.32 -17.64 -1.49
N SER A 131 -0.84 -18.56 -0.67
CA SER A 131 -1.34 -19.93 -0.61
C SER A 131 -1.91 -20.28 0.77
N LEU A 132 -2.96 -21.09 0.82
CA LEU A 132 -3.58 -21.63 2.03
C LEU A 132 -3.76 -23.15 1.93
N ASP A 133 -3.56 -23.86 3.04
CA ASP A 133 -3.89 -25.29 3.16
C ASP A 133 -5.40 -25.42 3.48
N MET A 134 -6.13 -26.09 2.59
CA MET A 134 -7.57 -26.34 2.74
C MET A 134 -7.84 -27.74 3.28
N ARG A 135 -8.87 -27.88 4.11
CA ARG A 135 -9.23 -29.14 4.81
C ARG A 135 -10.66 -29.58 4.56
N ASP A 136 -11.30 -29.01 3.55
CA ASP A 136 -12.72 -29.22 3.34
C ASP A 136 -13.02 -30.53 2.62
N ALA A 137 -14.15 -31.16 3.01
CA ALA A 137 -14.82 -32.26 2.35
C ALA A 137 -16.32 -31.98 2.12
N ASN A 138 -16.83 -30.88 2.69
CA ASN A 138 -18.25 -30.54 2.77
C ASN A 138 -18.51 -29.33 1.87
N GLU A 139 -18.40 -29.57 0.56
CA GLU A 139 -18.34 -28.54 -0.46
C GLU A 139 -19.64 -27.71 -0.62
N SER A 140 -19.55 -26.39 -0.46
CA SER A 140 -20.54 -25.44 -0.99
C SER A 140 -20.35 -25.19 -2.49
N ARG A 141 -21.40 -25.37 -3.30
CA ARG A 141 -21.37 -25.00 -4.75
C ARG A 141 -21.60 -23.52 -5.01
N ASP A 142 -22.23 -22.81 -4.07
CA ASP A 142 -22.98 -21.59 -4.38
C ASP A 142 -22.56 -20.36 -3.53
N ARG A 143 -21.54 -20.49 -2.66
CA ARG A 143 -20.94 -19.34 -1.98
C ARG A 143 -19.65 -18.89 -2.65
N THR A 144 -19.48 -17.57 -2.67
CA THR A 144 -18.22 -16.91 -3.06
C THR A 144 -17.52 -16.44 -1.80
N ILE A 145 -16.26 -16.80 -1.60
CA ILE A 145 -15.42 -16.21 -0.56
C ILE A 145 -14.53 -15.18 -1.23
N ASN A 146 -14.68 -13.92 -0.81
CA ASN A 146 -13.85 -12.82 -1.30
C ASN A 146 -12.52 -12.84 -0.55
N ALA A 147 -11.43 -13.06 -1.28
CA ALA A 147 -10.09 -13.02 -0.73
C ALA A 147 -9.41 -11.70 -1.11
N GLY A 148 -9.02 -10.92 -0.10
CA GLY A 148 -8.41 -9.60 -0.29
C GLY A 148 -7.24 -9.38 0.64
N LEU A 149 -6.32 -8.52 0.18
CA LEU A 149 -5.21 -8.04 0.99
C LEU A 149 -5.51 -6.62 1.47
N TYR A 150 -5.41 -6.41 2.78
CA TYR A 150 -5.71 -5.15 3.42
C TYR A 150 -4.48 -4.62 4.14
N HIS A 151 -4.30 -3.31 4.11
CA HIS A 151 -3.34 -2.63 4.96
C HIS A 151 -3.85 -2.59 6.40
N ARG A 152 -2.95 -2.43 7.38
CA ARG A 152 -3.35 -2.31 8.79
C ARG A 152 -4.28 -1.14 9.09
N GLU A 153 -4.23 -0.09 8.28
CA GLU A 153 -5.15 1.05 8.38
C GLU A 153 -6.57 0.73 7.86
N GLY A 154 -6.79 -0.51 7.40
CA GLY A 154 -8.10 -1.04 7.05
C GLY A 154 -8.44 -0.94 5.57
N TYR A 155 -7.70 -0.18 4.77
CA TYR A 155 -8.02 -0.07 3.33
C TYR A 155 -7.56 -1.30 2.54
N LEU A 156 -8.37 -1.67 1.53
CA LEU A 156 -8.05 -2.75 0.59
C LEU A 156 -6.87 -2.31 -0.29
N ILE A 157 -5.79 -3.10 -0.29
CA ILE A 157 -4.69 -2.96 -1.24
C ILE A 157 -5.09 -3.54 -2.57
N THR A 158 -5.51 -4.80 -2.56
CA THR A 158 -5.87 -5.52 -3.76
C THR A 158 -6.83 -6.65 -3.45
N LYS A 159 -7.72 -6.93 -4.40
CA LYS A 159 -8.50 -8.17 -4.40
C LYS A 159 -7.63 -9.26 -5.02
N VAL A 160 -7.36 -10.31 -4.26
CA VAL A 160 -6.52 -11.42 -4.73
C VAL A 160 -7.34 -12.34 -5.60
N THR A 161 -8.50 -12.79 -5.12
CA THR A 161 -9.37 -13.70 -5.89
C THR A 161 -10.78 -13.78 -5.28
N ASP A 162 -11.69 -14.31 -6.09
CA ASP A 162 -12.96 -14.88 -5.62
C ASP A 162 -12.81 -16.40 -5.59
N LEU A 163 -12.92 -16.96 -4.39
CA LEU A 163 -12.93 -18.39 -4.20
C LEU A 163 -14.34 -18.91 -4.44
N THR A 164 -14.47 -19.74 -5.45
CA THR A 164 -15.68 -20.50 -5.77
C THR A 164 -15.25 -21.97 -5.91
N ARG A 165 -16.15 -22.92 -5.65
CA ARG A 165 -15.83 -24.36 -5.61
C ARG A 165 -14.96 -24.89 -6.75
N ARG A 166 -15.17 -24.41 -7.98
CA ARG A 166 -14.40 -24.86 -9.16
C ARG A 166 -12.93 -24.41 -9.16
N ARG A 167 -12.51 -23.64 -8.15
CA ARG A 167 -11.17 -23.07 -8.00
C ARG A 167 -10.48 -23.53 -6.72
N LEU A 168 -11.12 -24.41 -5.94
CA LEU A 168 -10.59 -24.91 -4.69
C LEU A 168 -10.35 -26.41 -4.82
N ASP A 169 -9.14 -26.83 -4.52
CA ASP A 169 -8.76 -28.23 -4.40
C ASP A 169 -8.88 -28.65 -2.93
N ASP A 170 -9.73 -29.65 -2.67
CA ASP A 170 -9.97 -30.20 -1.34
C ASP A 170 -8.73 -30.90 -0.79
N PHE A 171 -8.50 -30.78 0.52
CA PHE A 171 -7.32 -31.35 1.21
C PHE A 171 -5.97 -30.98 0.58
N ALA A 172 -5.90 -29.85 -0.11
CA ALA A 172 -4.74 -29.44 -0.87
C ALA A 172 -4.28 -28.01 -0.53
N LEU A 173 -3.05 -27.73 -0.94
CA LEU A 173 -2.52 -26.38 -0.96
C LEU A 173 -3.12 -25.62 -2.13
N ASN A 174 -3.92 -24.61 -1.83
CA ASN A 174 -4.51 -23.73 -2.83
C ASN A 174 -3.67 -22.46 -2.92
N ALA A 175 -3.31 -22.04 -4.13
CA ALA A 175 -2.44 -20.91 -4.38
C ALA A 175 -3.11 -19.93 -5.36
N TRP A 176 -3.04 -18.64 -5.05
CA TRP A 176 -3.65 -17.60 -5.86
C TRP A 176 -2.65 -16.48 -6.13
N GLN A 177 -2.47 -16.21 -7.42
CA GLN A 177 -1.64 -15.12 -7.87
C GLN A 177 -2.27 -13.78 -7.48
N ALA A 178 -1.47 -12.93 -6.84
CA ALA A 178 -1.83 -11.53 -6.66
C ALA A 178 -1.78 -10.81 -8.02
N PRO A 179 -2.59 -9.77 -8.25
CA PRO A 179 -2.45 -8.93 -9.43
C PRO A 179 -1.03 -8.40 -9.59
N GLU A 180 -0.57 -8.27 -10.84
CA GLU A 180 0.76 -7.72 -11.14
C GLU A 180 0.97 -6.37 -10.46
N ASN A 181 2.20 -6.11 -9.99
CA ASN A 181 2.56 -4.88 -9.30
C ASN A 181 1.82 -4.66 -7.97
N THR A 182 1.33 -5.72 -7.31
CA THR A 182 0.80 -5.60 -5.94
C THR A 182 1.92 -5.25 -4.97
N TYR A 183 2.05 -3.96 -4.68
CA TYR A 183 3.12 -3.42 -3.84
C TYR A 183 2.81 -3.54 -2.34
N LEU A 184 3.83 -3.90 -1.57
CA LEU A 184 3.84 -3.92 -0.11
C LEU A 184 4.96 -3.02 0.41
N GLU A 185 4.61 -2.13 1.34
CA GLU A 185 5.54 -1.26 2.05
C GLU A 185 6.49 -2.07 2.93
N PRO A 186 7.74 -1.62 3.13
CA PRO A 186 8.62 -2.23 4.12
C PRO A 186 8.13 -1.99 5.54
N ASP A 187 8.42 -2.93 6.45
CA ASP A 187 8.10 -2.84 7.87
C ASP A 187 6.62 -2.50 8.18
N ALA A 188 5.72 -2.95 7.31
CA ALA A 188 4.29 -2.68 7.39
C ALA A 188 3.49 -3.94 7.68
N ASP A 189 2.35 -3.78 8.34
CA ASP A 189 1.46 -4.87 8.70
C ASP A 189 0.32 -4.97 7.68
N TYR A 190 0.07 -6.17 7.19
CA TYR A 190 -1.01 -6.49 6.26
C TYR A 190 -1.89 -7.62 6.81
N TYR A 191 -3.12 -7.68 6.32
CA TYR A 191 -4.08 -8.72 6.64
C TYR A 191 -4.58 -9.37 5.36
N PHE A 192 -4.39 -10.69 5.24
CA PHE A 192 -5.09 -11.47 4.23
C PHE A 192 -6.45 -11.85 4.79
N LEU A 193 -7.51 -11.27 4.23
CA LEU A 193 -8.88 -11.39 4.67
C LEU A 193 -9.67 -12.28 3.72
N LEU A 194 -10.36 -13.25 4.28
CA LEU A 194 -11.37 -14.09 3.64
C LEU A 194 -12.73 -13.69 4.19
N ASN A 195 -13.62 -13.23 3.32
CA ASN A 195 -14.96 -12.78 3.71
C ASN A 195 -16.03 -13.56 2.94
N CYS A 196 -17.01 -14.11 3.65
CA CYS A 196 -18.16 -14.76 3.05
C CYS A 196 -18.97 -13.74 2.25
N GLY A 197 -19.03 -13.93 0.94
CA GLY A 197 -19.92 -13.18 0.06
C GLY A 197 -21.36 -13.69 0.15
N ALA A 198 -22.24 -12.98 -0.55
CA ALA A 198 -23.63 -13.40 -0.72
C ALA A 198 -23.72 -14.76 -1.44
N GLY A 199 -24.63 -15.61 -0.99
CA GLY A 199 -24.95 -16.90 -1.57
C GLY A 199 -26.08 -17.56 -0.79
N TYR A 200 -26.79 -18.49 -1.42
CA TYR A 200 -27.89 -19.23 -0.79
C TYR A 200 -27.37 -20.53 -0.16
N ALA A 201 -28.08 -20.98 0.88
CA ALA A 201 -28.01 -22.28 1.57
C ALA A 201 -27.18 -22.38 2.88
N ASP A 202 -27.75 -23.20 3.76
CA ASP A 202 -27.54 -23.29 5.20
C ASP A 202 -26.39 -24.25 5.60
N ASP A 203 -25.81 -25.00 4.65
CA ASP A 203 -24.73 -25.99 4.89
C ASP A 203 -23.43 -25.67 4.14
N ASN A 204 -23.26 -24.41 3.73
CA ASN A 204 -22.23 -24.00 2.78
C ASN A 204 -20.99 -23.46 3.48
N VAL A 205 -20.03 -24.34 3.74
CA VAL A 205 -18.83 -24.01 4.53
C VAL A 205 -17.55 -24.08 3.71
N ALA A 206 -16.49 -23.44 4.23
CA ALA A 206 -15.12 -23.65 3.76
C ALA A 206 -14.21 -23.89 4.96
N GLN A 207 -13.45 -24.99 4.93
CA GLN A 207 -12.53 -25.34 6.01
C GLN A 207 -11.09 -25.04 5.64
N PHE A 208 -10.45 -24.17 6.43
CA PHE A 208 -9.04 -23.81 6.28
C PHE A 208 -8.21 -24.43 7.40
N ALA A 209 -7.04 -24.99 7.08
CA ALA A 209 -6.14 -25.55 8.05
C ALA A 209 -5.56 -24.44 8.96
N THR A 210 -5.40 -24.77 10.23
CA THR A 210 -4.77 -23.89 11.23
C THR A 210 -3.65 -24.61 11.97
N THR A 211 -2.76 -23.86 12.61
CA THR A 211 -1.73 -24.38 13.51
C THR A 211 -1.74 -23.62 14.84
N TYR A 212 -1.30 -24.28 15.92
CA TYR A 212 -1.16 -23.70 17.26
C TYR A 212 0.21 -23.08 17.50
N SER A 213 1.11 -23.26 16.54
CA SER A 213 2.41 -22.64 16.61
C SER A 213 2.32 -21.21 16.09
N PHE A 214 3.03 -20.34 16.78
CA PHE A 214 3.23 -18.94 16.44
C PHE A 214 4.53 -18.72 15.69
N GLY A 215 5.33 -19.76 15.50
CA GLY A 215 6.56 -19.65 14.73
C GLY A 215 6.26 -19.55 13.24
N GLU A 216 7.27 -19.12 12.51
CA GLU A 216 7.38 -19.28 11.07
C GLU A 216 8.24 -20.52 10.74
N ASP A 217 8.11 -21.05 9.52
CA ASP A 217 9.06 -22.05 9.03
C ASP A 217 10.38 -21.36 8.62
N LEU A 218 11.45 -22.16 8.59
CA LEU A 218 12.80 -21.69 8.20
C LEU A 218 12.91 -21.18 6.76
N GLU A 219 11.89 -21.40 5.93
CA GLU A 219 11.83 -20.94 4.53
C GLU A 219 11.45 -19.45 4.41
N GLY A 220 11.04 -18.80 5.50
CA GLY A 220 10.74 -17.36 5.52
C GLY A 220 11.97 -16.49 5.26
N ARG A 221 11.75 -15.28 4.73
CA ARG A 221 12.79 -14.26 4.60
C ARG A 221 12.99 -13.53 5.92
N GLU A 222 14.21 -13.07 6.14
CA GLU A 222 14.55 -12.26 7.32
C GLU A 222 13.65 -11.01 7.44
N GLY A 223 13.21 -10.74 8.67
CA GLY A 223 12.37 -9.58 9.00
C GLY A 223 10.88 -9.75 8.69
N TRP A 224 10.48 -10.81 7.99
CA TRP A 224 9.08 -11.15 7.81
C TRP A 224 8.55 -11.98 8.97
N SER A 225 7.29 -11.75 9.36
CA SER A 225 6.65 -12.53 10.42
C SER A 225 5.16 -12.68 10.20
N LEU A 226 4.57 -13.75 10.73
CA LEU A 226 3.12 -13.88 10.87
C LEU A 226 2.68 -13.20 12.16
N HIS A 227 1.42 -12.76 12.21
CA HIS A 227 0.81 -12.40 13.47
C HIS A 227 0.46 -13.67 14.26
N ASN A 228 0.70 -13.64 15.57
CA ASN A 228 0.49 -14.77 16.49
C ASN A 228 -0.98 -14.96 16.89
N TYR A 229 -1.91 -14.60 16.01
CA TYR A 229 -3.34 -14.75 16.24
C TYR A 229 -4.11 -14.83 14.92
N LEU A 230 -5.25 -15.50 14.99
CA LEU A 230 -6.23 -15.60 13.92
C LEU A 230 -7.36 -14.61 14.18
N GLY A 231 -7.70 -13.80 13.18
CA GLY A 231 -8.85 -12.91 13.24
C GLY A 231 -10.13 -13.62 12.83
N LEU A 232 -11.17 -13.54 13.66
CA LEU A 232 -12.47 -14.19 13.42
C LEU A 232 -13.60 -13.16 13.50
N ARG A 233 -14.58 -13.26 12.62
CA ARG A 233 -15.81 -12.48 12.69
C ARG A 233 -16.99 -13.42 12.58
N SER A 234 -17.82 -13.44 13.62
CA SER A 234 -19.01 -14.28 13.69
C SER A 234 -19.98 -13.96 12.56
N ALA A 235 -20.82 -14.93 12.19
CA ALA A 235 -21.87 -14.72 11.20
C ALA A 235 -22.80 -13.55 11.62
N GLY A 236 -23.07 -12.63 10.70
CA GLY A 236 -23.83 -11.38 10.93
C GLY A 236 -23.17 -10.37 11.87
N GLY A 237 -21.98 -10.67 12.40
CA GLY A 237 -21.25 -9.79 13.31
C GLY A 237 -20.44 -8.74 12.55
N THR A 238 -20.25 -7.57 13.16
CA THR A 238 -19.35 -6.53 12.61
C THR A 238 -18.00 -6.51 13.32
N THR A 239 -17.94 -7.04 14.55
CA THR A 239 -16.76 -7.02 15.39
C THR A 239 -15.83 -8.20 15.11
N TRP A 240 -14.53 -7.91 15.12
CA TRP A 240 -13.47 -8.91 15.02
C TRP A 240 -13.01 -9.40 16.39
N ALA A 241 -13.05 -10.71 16.60
CA ALA A 241 -12.37 -11.39 17.69
C ALA A 241 -10.98 -11.87 17.24
N ARG A 242 -10.08 -12.08 18.21
CA ARG A 242 -8.76 -12.67 17.98
C ARG A 242 -8.70 -14.00 18.72
N ASP A 243 -8.35 -15.07 18.02
CA ASP A 243 -7.95 -16.33 18.64
C ASP A 243 -6.42 -16.35 18.75
N PRO A 244 -5.85 -16.16 19.95
CA PRO A 244 -4.41 -16.11 20.15
C PRO A 244 -3.78 -17.50 20.14
N ASN A 245 -4.54 -18.58 19.93
CA ASN A 245 -4.01 -19.94 19.92
C ASN A 245 -3.96 -20.54 18.53
N LYS A 246 -4.34 -19.80 17.50
CA LYS A 246 -4.41 -20.30 16.13
C LYS A 246 -3.79 -19.30 15.17
N THR A 247 -3.20 -19.82 14.11
CA THR A 247 -2.84 -19.09 12.90
C THR A 247 -3.31 -19.89 11.69
N LEU A 248 -3.63 -19.24 10.57
CA LEU A 248 -3.86 -19.94 9.31
C LEU A 248 -2.57 -20.60 8.84
N ARG A 249 -2.65 -21.80 8.26
CA ARG A 249 -1.54 -22.34 7.48
C ARG A 249 -1.47 -21.60 6.16
N ILE A 250 -0.55 -20.65 6.10
CA ILE A 250 -0.41 -19.67 5.03
C ILE A 250 1.03 -19.68 4.50
N ARG A 251 1.16 -19.44 3.19
CA ARG A 251 2.43 -19.11 2.55
C ARG A 251 2.24 -17.83 1.75
N VAL A 252 3.14 -16.88 1.94
CA VAL A 252 3.18 -15.62 1.20
C VAL A 252 4.44 -15.63 0.36
N LYS A 253 4.31 -15.43 -0.96
CA LYS A 253 5.42 -15.36 -1.90
C LYS A 253 5.46 -14.02 -2.60
N GLY A 254 6.67 -13.60 -2.92
CA GLY A 254 6.91 -12.40 -3.69
C GLY A 254 8.39 -12.15 -3.85
N ARG A 255 8.73 -10.91 -4.18
CA ARG A 255 10.11 -10.48 -4.43
C ARG A 255 10.30 -9.05 -3.95
N PRO A 256 11.53 -8.59 -3.70
CA PRO A 256 11.80 -7.17 -3.58
C PRO A 256 11.21 -6.40 -4.76
N SER A 257 10.54 -5.28 -4.52
CA SER A 257 9.94 -4.51 -5.61
C SER A 257 11.04 -3.97 -6.52
N PRO A 258 11.04 -4.27 -7.84
CA PRO A 258 11.97 -3.67 -8.79
C PRO A 258 11.62 -2.21 -9.11
N HIS A 259 10.43 -1.75 -8.71
CA HIS A 259 9.83 -0.51 -9.20
C HIS A 259 9.22 0.30 -8.05
N ARG A 260 10.02 1.12 -7.35
CA ARG A 260 9.47 2.34 -6.74
C ARG A 260 10.48 3.44 -6.42
N ALA A 261 10.04 4.66 -6.69
CA ALA A 261 10.45 5.82 -5.92
C ALA A 261 9.85 5.71 -4.52
N TYR A 262 10.70 5.63 -3.50
CA TYR A 262 10.26 5.49 -2.11
C TYR A 262 9.67 6.80 -1.56
N LYS A 263 9.95 7.95 -2.20
CA LYS A 263 9.41 9.25 -1.78
C LYS A 263 9.16 10.15 -3.00
N THR A 264 7.92 10.63 -3.12
CA THR A 264 7.60 11.81 -3.95
C THR A 264 7.40 12.96 -2.98
N GLU A 265 8.31 13.92 -3.00
CA GLU A 265 8.21 15.12 -2.18
C GLU A 265 8.02 16.33 -3.09
N ILE A 266 6.85 16.94 -3.01
CA ILE A 266 6.57 18.18 -3.73
C ILE A 266 6.81 19.31 -2.74
N ILE A 267 8.03 19.85 -2.73
CA ILE A 267 8.34 21.07 -1.98
C ILE A 267 8.11 22.23 -2.93
N SER A 268 7.04 22.97 -2.70
CA SER A 268 6.77 24.16 -3.48
C SER A 268 6.44 25.31 -2.53
N THR A 269 7.16 26.42 -2.69
CA THR A 269 6.89 27.66 -1.96
C THR A 269 6.67 28.76 -3.00
N PRO A 270 5.50 29.43 -3.05
CA PRO A 270 5.27 30.54 -3.97
C PRO A 270 6.28 31.65 -3.70
N ALA A 271 6.73 32.39 -4.73
CA ALA A 271 7.75 33.43 -4.54
C ALA A 271 7.29 34.54 -3.57
N ASN A 272 5.98 34.73 -3.43
CA ASN A 272 5.37 35.69 -2.50
C ASN A 272 4.89 35.07 -1.17
N GLY A 273 5.09 33.77 -0.96
CA GLY A 273 4.66 33.03 0.23
C GLY A 273 3.15 32.91 0.45
N ARG A 274 2.33 33.27 -0.54
CA ARG A 274 0.85 33.32 -0.42
C ARG A 274 0.11 32.57 -1.52
N ALA A 275 0.49 32.76 -2.78
CA ALA A 275 -0.17 32.13 -3.92
C ALA A 275 0.76 32.07 -5.13
N TYR A 276 0.69 30.97 -5.87
CA TYR A 276 1.42 30.82 -7.12
C TYR A 276 0.93 31.81 -8.16
N ARG A 277 1.87 32.36 -8.92
CA ARG A 277 1.58 33.18 -10.10
C ARG A 277 1.90 32.40 -11.38
N TYR A 278 1.23 32.78 -12.46
CA TYR A 278 1.55 32.26 -13.78
C TYR A 278 3.03 32.53 -14.08
N GLY A 279 3.77 31.48 -14.44
CA GLY A 279 5.22 31.56 -14.70
C GLY A 279 6.13 31.29 -13.48
N GLU A 280 5.59 30.96 -12.30
CA GLU A 280 6.40 30.43 -11.19
C GLU A 280 6.69 28.93 -11.38
N ASN A 281 7.88 28.49 -10.97
CA ASN A 281 8.30 27.09 -11.06
C ASN A 281 7.89 26.31 -9.81
N ILE A 282 7.52 25.04 -10.00
CA ILE A 282 7.28 24.08 -8.94
C ILE A 282 8.39 23.04 -9.02
N ASP A 283 9.19 22.92 -7.97
CA ASP A 283 10.19 21.88 -7.88
C ASP A 283 9.53 20.59 -7.35
N ILE A 284 9.66 19.54 -8.15
CA ILE A 284 9.18 18.21 -7.79
C ILE A 284 10.41 17.35 -7.56
N ALA A 285 10.62 16.91 -6.32
CA ALA A 285 11.67 15.97 -5.99
C ALA A 285 11.08 14.54 -6.01
N LEU A 286 11.55 13.76 -6.97
CA LEU A 286 11.29 12.32 -7.03
C LEU A 286 12.55 11.60 -6.56
N THR A 287 12.47 10.93 -5.41
CA THR A 287 13.57 10.09 -4.93
C THR A 287 13.31 8.66 -5.34
N PHE A 288 14.04 8.21 -6.36
CA PHE A 288 14.10 6.81 -6.75
C PHE A 288 15.07 6.07 -5.85
N ASN A 289 14.65 4.94 -5.29
CA ASN A 289 15.61 4.00 -4.71
C ASN A 289 16.10 3.17 -5.89
N THR A 290 17.20 3.61 -6.52
CA THR A 290 17.92 2.71 -7.41
C THR A 290 18.75 1.82 -6.50
N ASP A 291 18.56 0.50 -6.57
CA ASP A 291 19.52 -0.41 -5.95
C ASP A 291 20.93 0.00 -6.40
N VAL A 292 21.79 0.34 -5.45
CA VAL A 292 23.23 0.43 -5.68
C VAL A 292 23.70 -1.01 -5.69
N TYR A 293 23.75 -1.61 -6.89
CA TYR A 293 24.45 -2.88 -7.08
C TYR A 293 25.96 -2.67 -6.99
#